data_AF-A0AA38G3N8-F1
#
_entry.id   AF-A0AA38G3N8-F1
#
_cell.length_a   1.000
_cell.length_b   1.000
_cell.length_c   1.000
_cell.angle_alpha   90.00
_cell.angle_beta   90.00
_cell.angle_gamma   90.00
#
_symmetry.space_group_name_H-M   'P 1'
#
loop_
_entity.id
_entity.type
_entity.pdbx_description
1 polymer ?
#
loop_
_entity_poly.entity_id
_entity_poly.type
_entity_poly.pdbx_seq_one_letter_code
_entity_poly.pdbx_strand_id
1 'polypeptide(L)'
;WFEFIGRQAGVYEPGSPYSIDFRTTVPGSSPMEPMNISVFSCGDTSLGCSCGDCPSSNICSDTLPPTPHRNGSCSIHLGSVK
;
A
#
# COMPACT_ATOMS: atom_id res chain seq x y z
N TRP A 1 12.07 0.86 5.18
CA TRP A 1 11.09 -0.24 5.35
C TRP A 1 11.76 -1.50 5.89
N PHE A 2 12.73 -2.10 5.20
CA PHE A 2 13.42 -3.31 5.68
C PHE A 2 14.01 -3.20 7.09
N GLU A 3 14.65 -2.07 7.42
CA GLU A 3 15.13 -1.81 8.79
C GLU A 3 14.01 -1.80 9.84
N PHE A 4 12.85 -1.24 9.49
CA PHE A 4 11.68 -1.21 10.38
C PHE A 4 11.13 -2.61 10.63
N ILE A 5 10.93 -3.40 9.57
CA ILE A 5 10.43 -4.79 9.71
C ILE A 5 11.50 -5.75 10.24
N GLY A 6 12.79 -5.38 10.21
CA GLY A 6 13.89 -6.17 10.76
C GLY A 6 14.16 -5.92 12.24
N ARG A 7 13.63 -4.83 12.80
CA ARG A 7 13.76 -4.53 14.23
C ARG A 7 12.95 -5.54 15.05
N GLN A 8 13.61 -6.18 16.01
CA GLN A 8 12.94 -7.06 16.95
C GLN A 8 11.96 -6.26 17.84
N ALA A 9 10.72 -6.71 17.87
CA ALA A 9 9.66 -6.16 18.71
C ALA A 9 9.77 -6.70 20.15
N GLY A 10 9.25 -5.93 21.11
CA GLY A 10 9.08 -6.38 22.48
C GLY A 10 8.08 -7.53 22.60
N VAL A 11 8.07 -8.20 23.76
CA VAL A 11 7.07 -9.24 24.03
C VAL A 11 5.68 -8.59 24.03
N TYR A 12 4.78 -9.11 23.20
CA TYR A 12 3.42 -8.60 22.95
C TYR A 12 3.33 -7.28 22.16
N GLU A 13 4.42 -6.83 21.53
CA GLU A 13 4.38 -5.71 20.60
C GLU A 13 4.27 -6.19 19.14
N PRO A 14 3.56 -5.45 18.28
CA PRO A 14 3.52 -5.74 16.85
C PRO A 14 4.87 -5.47 16.19
N GLY A 15 5.39 -6.46 15.46
CA GLY A 15 6.63 -6.34 14.69
C GLY A 15 7.32 -7.68 14.53
N SER A 16 8.61 -7.67 14.17
CA SER A 16 9.35 -8.92 13.96
C SER A 16 9.66 -9.60 15.29
N PRO A 17 9.45 -10.92 15.41
CA PRO A 17 9.84 -11.67 16.60
C PRO A 17 11.37 -11.81 16.74
N TYR A 18 12.13 -11.56 15.68
CA TYR A 18 13.59 -11.68 15.66
C TYR A 18 14.25 -10.44 15.04
N SER A 19 15.49 -10.17 15.43
CA SER A 19 16.31 -9.17 14.75
C SER A 19 16.76 -9.71 13.40
N ILE A 20 16.44 -9.01 12.31
CA ILE A 20 16.83 -9.38 10.95
C ILE A 20 17.56 -8.20 10.31
N ASP A 21 18.81 -8.44 9.90
CA ASP A 21 19.59 -7.50 9.10
C ASP A 21 19.41 -7.81 7.61
N PHE A 22 18.60 -7.01 6.93
CA PHE A 22 18.33 -7.15 5.50
C PHE A 22 19.42 -6.47 4.67
N ARG A 23 20.46 -7.25 4.36
CA ARG A 23 21.59 -6.76 3.57
C ARG A 23 21.29 -6.79 2.07
N THR A 24 21.51 -5.67 1.40
CA THR A 24 21.40 -5.57 -0.07
C THR A 24 22.69 -5.91 -0.80
N THR A 25 23.79 -6.04 -0.07
CA THR A 25 25.10 -6.40 -0.60
C THR A 25 25.72 -7.51 0.24
N VAL A 26 26.49 -8.36 -0.43
CA VAL A 26 27.21 -9.47 0.20
C VAL A 26 28.71 -9.20 0.08
N PRO A 27 29.50 -9.38 1.15
CA PRO A 27 30.96 -9.30 1.06
C PRO A 27 31.49 -10.31 0.04
N GLY A 28 32.46 -9.92 -0.78
CA GLY A 28 32.98 -10.78 -1.86
C GLY A 28 33.58 -12.13 -1.42
N SER A 29 33.85 -12.30 -0.12
CA SER A 29 34.32 -13.56 0.47
C SER A 29 33.21 -14.49 0.96
N SER A 30 31.96 -14.03 0.98
CA SER A 30 30.82 -14.80 1.48
C SER A 30 30.23 -15.65 0.35
N PRO A 31 29.87 -16.92 0.60
CA PRO A 31 29.22 -17.78 -0.39
C PRO A 31 27.75 -17.43 -0.64
N MET A 32 27.23 -16.38 0.02
CA MET A 32 25.84 -15.97 -0.13
C MET A 32 25.63 -15.21 -1.44
N GLU A 33 24.47 -15.38 -2.05
CA GLU A 33 24.05 -14.59 -3.21
C GLU A 33 22.83 -13.74 -2.87
N PRO A 34 22.76 -12.47 -3.33
CA PRO A 34 21.57 -11.65 -3.16
C PRO A 34 20.34 -12.31 -3.81
N MET A 35 19.22 -12.28 -3.10
CA MET A 35 17.96 -12.76 -3.63
C MET A 35 17.51 -11.89 -4.80
N ASN A 36 17.33 -12.50 -5.97
CA ASN A 36 16.79 -11.85 -7.17
C ASN A 36 15.49 -12.54 -7.58
N ILE A 37 14.36 -11.95 -7.20
CA ILE A 37 13.01 -12.47 -7.47
C ILE A 37 12.20 -11.44 -8.25
N SER A 38 11.29 -11.91 -9.11
CA SER A 38 10.31 -11.05 -9.76
C SER A 38 9.26 -10.55 -8.78
N VAL A 39 8.88 -9.29 -8.93
CA VAL A 39 7.77 -8.67 -8.19
C VAL A 39 6.76 -8.12 -9.17
N PHE A 40 5.47 -8.27 -8.85
CA PHE A 40 4.42 -7.64 -9.64
C PHE A 40 4.38 -6.15 -9.32
N SER A 41 4.50 -5.34 -10.36
CA SER A 41 4.28 -3.90 -10.24
C SER A 41 2.80 -3.62 -10.09
N CYS A 42 2.44 -2.56 -9.37
CA CYS A 42 1.05 -2.12 -9.31
C CYS A 42 0.52 -1.59 -10.68
N GLY A 43 1.42 -1.35 -11.64
CA GLY A 43 1.07 -1.06 -13.04
C GLY A 43 0.80 -2.30 -13.89
N ASP A 44 0.98 -3.50 -13.34
CA ASP A 44 0.56 -4.73 -14.00
C ASP A 44 -0.97 -4.80 -14.01
N THR A 45 -1.58 -4.72 -15.19
CA THR A 45 -3.04 -4.69 -15.34
C THR A 45 -3.71 -6.02 -15.01
N SER A 46 -2.96 -7.14 -14.94
CA SER A 46 -3.51 -8.45 -14.58
C SER A 46 -3.78 -8.61 -13.08
N LEU A 47 -3.06 -7.86 -12.23
CA LEU A 47 -3.15 -7.87 -10.77
C LEU A 47 -3.25 -6.44 -10.19
N GLY A 48 -3.76 -5.52 -11.01
CA GLY A 48 -3.59 -4.08 -10.82
C GLY A 48 -4.20 -3.51 -9.54
N CYS A 49 -3.56 -2.47 -9.02
CA CYS A 49 -4.09 -1.65 -7.93
C CYS A 49 -4.93 -0.51 -8.50
N SER A 50 -5.69 0.22 -7.68
CA SER A 50 -6.30 1.48 -8.13
C SER A 50 -5.24 2.58 -8.25
N CYS A 51 -5.49 3.59 -9.07
CA CYS A 51 -4.60 4.75 -9.20
C CYS A 51 -4.55 5.62 -7.93
N GLY A 52 -5.54 5.47 -7.03
CA GLY A 52 -5.52 6.11 -5.70
C GLY A 52 -4.54 5.45 -4.74
N ASP A 53 -4.29 4.15 -4.92
CA ASP A 53 -3.39 3.37 -4.05
C ASP A 53 -1.94 3.38 -4.53
N CYS A 54 -1.70 3.55 -5.84
CA CYS A 54 -0.36 3.46 -6.40
C CYS A 54 -0.12 4.38 -7.62
N PRO A 55 0.97 5.18 -7.64
CA PRO A 55 1.24 6.13 -8.74
C PRO A 55 1.45 5.53 -10.12
N SER A 56 1.91 4.28 -10.23
CA SER A 56 2.12 3.62 -11.53
C SER A 56 0.91 2.80 -12.00
N SER A 57 -0.21 2.81 -11.26
CA SER A 57 -1.46 2.25 -11.76
C SER A 57 -2.18 3.26 -12.66
N ASN A 58 -2.69 2.78 -13.78
CA ASN A 58 -3.54 3.54 -14.70
C ASN A 58 -5.04 3.29 -14.48
N ILE A 59 -5.41 2.47 -13.50
CA ILE A 59 -6.80 2.11 -13.21
C ILE A 59 -7.39 3.15 -12.26
N CYS A 60 -7.78 4.30 -12.81
CA CYS A 60 -8.67 5.22 -12.15
C CYS A 60 -10.12 4.87 -12.52
N SER A 61 -11.08 5.19 -11.64
CA SER A 61 -12.47 5.23 -12.08
C SER A 61 -12.58 6.23 -13.23
N ASP A 62 -12.95 5.73 -14.41
CA ASP A 62 -13.41 6.59 -15.49
C ASP A 62 -14.65 7.33 -14.99
N THR A 63 -14.69 8.62 -15.26
CA THR A 63 -15.77 9.56 -14.93
C THR A 63 -15.96 9.88 -13.44
N LEU A 64 -15.67 11.14 -13.11
CA LEU A 64 -16.40 11.84 -12.07
C LEU A 64 -17.91 11.55 -12.27
N PRO A 65 -18.68 11.25 -11.20
CA PRO A 65 -20.12 11.12 -11.34
C PRO A 65 -20.64 12.37 -12.08
N PRO A 66 -21.61 12.22 -13.00
CA PRO A 66 -22.11 13.34 -13.78
C PRO A 66 -22.43 14.49 -12.83
N THR A 67 -22.02 15.71 -13.21
CA THR A 67 -22.31 16.90 -12.40
C THR A 67 -23.78 16.83 -12.00
N PRO A 68 -24.11 16.83 -10.70
CA PRO A 68 -25.49 16.75 -10.27
C PRO A 68 -26.26 17.83 -11.00
N HIS A 69 -27.42 17.46 -11.58
CA HIS A 69 -28.25 18.41 -12.30
C HIS A 69 -28.42 19.66 -11.42
N ARG A 70 -27.96 20.80 -11.93
CA ARG A 70 -28.21 22.10 -11.34
C ARG A 70 -29.74 22.21 -11.29
N ASN A 71 -30.31 22.06 -10.08
CA ASN A 71 -31.74 22.19 -9.69
C ASN A 71 -32.33 20.99 -8.92
N GLY A 72 -31.60 20.40 -7.99
CA GLY A 72 -32.19 19.61 -6.90
C GLY A 72 -31.59 20.03 -5.57
N SER A 73 -32.22 20.94 -4.84
CA SER A 73 -31.82 21.24 -3.47
C SER A 73 -31.95 19.96 -2.64
N CYS A 74 -30.83 19.44 -2.13
CA CYS A 74 -30.86 18.36 -1.16
C CYS A 74 -31.32 18.94 0.19
N SER A 75 -32.54 18.62 0.61
CA SER A 75 -33.03 18.94 1.96
C SER A 75 -32.93 17.71 2.84
N ILE A 76 -32.04 17.73 3.82
CA ILE A 76 -31.97 16.74 4.88
C ILE A 76 -32.71 17.29 6.10
N HIS A 77 -33.65 16.53 6.64
CA HIS A 77 -34.34 16.86 7.90
C HIS A 77 -33.73 16.03 9.02
N LEU A 78 -32.90 16.67 9.85
CA LEU A 78 -32.39 16.06 11.08
C LEU A 78 -33.48 16.19 12.15
N GLY A 79 -34.03 15.05 12.58
CA GLY A 79 -34.94 15.01 13.72
C GLY A 79 -34.24 15.40 15.03
N SER A 80 -35.02 15.81 16.04
CA SER A 80 -34.49 16.15 17.35
C SER A 80 -33.80 14.94 17.98
N VAL A 81 -32.51 15.10 18.30
CA VAL A 81 -31.82 14.19 19.22
C VAL A 81 -32.49 14.34 20.59
N LYS A 82 -32.77 13.22 21.23
CA LYS A 82 -33.42 13.16 22.55
C LYS A 82 -32.38 13.11 23.66
#